data_AF-U1Q1Z8-F1
#
_entry.id   AF-U1Q1Z8-F1
#
_cell.length_a   1.000
_cell.length_b   1.000
_cell.length_c   1.000
_cell.angle_alpha   90.00
_cell.angle_beta   90.00
_cell.angle_gamma   90.00
#
_symmetry.space_group_name_H-M   'P 1'
#
loop_
_entity.id
_entity.type
_entity.pdbx_description
1 polymer ?
#
loop_
_entity_poly.entity_id
_entity_poly.type
_entity_poly.pdbx_seq_one_letter_code
_entity_poly.pdbx_strand_id
1 'polypeptide(L)'
;MANSTLSARQWIHPDEIETSGDLPIIGGGDVTRGIYLLVYRAREPIERSIGALGNHVFDTGMYFYVGSAFGTGGFSRIQRHISVANSDRGVSHWHIDYIAQSSAIQLIDILVVPKWDGECALASALHTSPDCATPVTKFGATDCQCKAHFIQQVSSDVSHREVVDARIQRIL
;
A
#
# COMPACT_ATOMS: atom_id res chain seq x y z
N MET A 1 -0.87 -11.42 21.54
CA MET A 1 -1.64 -11.78 20.33
C MET A 1 -1.21 -11.00 19.08
N ALA A 2 -0.77 -9.73 19.18
CA ALA A 2 -0.20 -9.00 18.03
C ALA A 2 1.10 -9.62 17.48
N ASN A 3 1.98 -10.10 18.37
CA ASN A 3 3.30 -10.61 18.00
C ASN A 3 3.27 -11.83 17.05
N SER A 4 2.39 -12.81 17.31
CA SER A 4 2.22 -13.99 16.45
C SER A 4 1.56 -13.69 15.09
N THR A 5 0.81 -12.59 15.00
CA THR A 5 0.04 -12.21 13.81
C THR A 5 0.92 -11.45 12.80
N LEU A 6 1.78 -10.57 13.30
CA LEU A 6 2.76 -9.82 12.50
C LEU A 6 3.94 -10.67 12.02
N SER A 7 4.20 -11.81 12.66
CA SER A 7 5.14 -12.83 12.17
C SER A 7 4.64 -13.57 10.92
N ALA A 8 3.32 -13.59 10.68
CA ALA A 8 2.71 -14.24 9.51
C ALA A 8 2.66 -13.33 8.27
N ARG A 9 3.32 -12.16 8.31
CA ARG A 9 3.37 -11.25 7.17
C ARG A 9 4.13 -11.86 6.00
N GLN A 10 3.70 -11.53 4.79
CA GLN A 10 4.31 -12.03 3.57
C GLN A 10 4.51 -10.91 2.56
N TRP A 11 5.71 -10.83 2.01
CA TRP A 11 5.99 -10.06 0.80
C TRP A 11 5.64 -10.90 -0.43
N ILE A 12 4.92 -10.32 -1.38
CA ILE A 12 4.42 -10.97 -2.58
C ILE A 12 4.72 -10.06 -3.77
N HIS A 13 5.33 -10.61 -4.82
CA HIS A 13 5.49 -9.87 -6.06
C HIS A 13 4.14 -9.81 -6.82
N PRO A 14 3.75 -8.67 -7.42
CA PRO A 14 2.45 -8.53 -8.10
C PRO A 14 2.14 -9.64 -9.13
N ASP A 15 3.14 -10.04 -9.92
CA ASP A 15 3.01 -11.10 -10.94
C ASP A 15 2.58 -12.47 -10.36
N GLU A 16 2.89 -12.73 -9.08
CA GLU A 16 2.46 -13.96 -8.40
C GLU A 16 0.94 -13.99 -8.17
N ILE A 17 0.31 -12.82 -8.03
CA ILE A 17 -1.14 -12.67 -7.81
C ILE A 17 -1.90 -12.75 -9.13
N GLU A 18 -1.34 -12.17 -10.20
CA GLU A 18 -1.94 -12.20 -11.54
C GLU A 18 -1.98 -13.61 -12.10
N THR A 19 -0.93 -14.41 -11.88
CA THR A 19 -0.81 -15.76 -12.44
C THR A 19 -1.76 -16.75 -11.76
N SER A 20 -1.97 -16.64 -10.45
CA SER A 20 -2.82 -17.55 -9.70
C SER A 20 -4.30 -17.16 -9.70
N GLY A 21 -4.62 -15.86 -9.90
CA GLY A 21 -5.97 -15.33 -9.71
C GLY A 21 -6.45 -15.35 -8.25
N ASP A 22 -5.64 -15.87 -7.34
CA ASP A 22 -5.87 -16.02 -5.91
C ASP A 22 -4.63 -15.58 -5.14
N LEU A 23 -4.79 -14.88 -4.03
CA LEU A 23 -3.63 -14.59 -3.19
C LEU A 23 -3.06 -15.92 -2.65
N PRO A 24 -1.72 -16.13 -2.71
CA PRO A 24 -1.07 -17.37 -2.25
C PRO A 24 -1.28 -17.68 -0.75
N ILE A 25 -1.99 -16.81 -0.02
CA ILE A 25 -2.36 -16.92 1.39
C ILE A 25 -3.64 -17.75 1.60
N ILE A 26 -4.40 -18.08 0.55
CA ILE A 26 -5.72 -18.73 0.67
C ILE A 26 -5.60 -20.25 0.89
N GLY A 27 -5.25 -20.63 2.13
CA GLY A 27 -5.64 -21.90 2.74
C GLY A 27 -6.83 -21.66 3.67
N GLY A 28 -7.98 -22.28 3.40
CA GLY A 28 -9.29 -22.00 4.01
C GLY A 28 -9.28 -21.66 5.51
N GLY A 29 -9.65 -20.41 5.82
CA GLY A 29 -9.79 -19.83 7.16
C GLY A 29 -9.82 -18.30 7.10
N ASP A 30 -9.98 -17.61 8.24
CA ASP A 30 -10.02 -16.13 8.42
C ASP A 30 -8.69 -15.40 8.06
N VAL A 31 -7.89 -15.97 7.16
CA VAL A 31 -6.65 -15.43 6.57
C VAL A 31 -6.91 -14.49 5.39
N THR A 32 -8.18 -14.27 5.05
CA THR A 32 -8.60 -13.42 3.92
C THR A 32 -8.72 -11.94 4.29
N ARG A 33 -8.50 -11.57 5.56
CA ARG A 33 -8.62 -10.21 6.09
C ARG A 33 -7.34 -9.78 6.81
N GLY A 34 -7.16 -8.48 6.94
CA GLY A 34 -5.99 -7.88 7.57
C GLY A 34 -5.70 -6.53 6.93
N ILE A 35 -4.42 -6.18 6.88
CA ILE A 35 -3.96 -5.02 6.12
C ILE A 35 -2.99 -5.43 5.02
N TYR A 36 -2.85 -4.55 4.05
CA TYR A 36 -1.86 -4.66 3.00
C TYR A 36 -1.11 -3.34 2.83
N LEU A 37 0.10 -3.41 2.32
CA LEU A 37 0.87 -2.26 1.88
C LEU A 37 1.30 -2.50 0.43
N LEU A 38 0.94 -1.56 -0.44
CA LEU A 38 1.35 -1.55 -1.85
C LEU A 38 2.62 -0.71 -1.99
N VAL A 39 3.64 -1.25 -2.65
CA VAL A 39 4.90 -0.54 -2.94
C VAL A 39 4.94 -0.19 -4.41
N TYR A 40 4.96 1.11 -4.68
CA TYR A 40 5.03 1.66 -6.02
C TYR A 40 6.38 2.31 -6.26
N ARG A 41 6.89 2.21 -7.49
CA ARG A 41 8.09 2.91 -7.96
C ARG A 41 7.73 3.83 -9.11
N ALA A 42 7.91 5.13 -8.93
CA ALA A 42 7.83 6.13 -10.00
C ALA A 42 9.22 6.27 -10.65
N ARG A 43 9.29 6.03 -11.97
CA ARG A 43 10.55 6.17 -12.74
C ARG A 43 10.75 7.55 -13.35
N GLU A 44 9.66 8.30 -13.46
CA GLU A 44 9.60 9.68 -13.94
C GLU A 44 8.58 10.46 -13.08
N PRO A 45 8.67 11.79 -13.02
CA PRO A 45 7.68 12.60 -12.30
C PRO A 45 6.27 12.39 -12.84
N ILE A 46 5.29 12.44 -11.96
CA ILE A 46 3.90 12.13 -12.26
C ILE A 46 3.03 13.31 -11.87
N GLU A 47 2.27 13.84 -12.82
CA GLU A 47 1.21 14.80 -12.53
C GLU A 47 -0.15 14.11 -12.55
N ARG A 48 -0.92 14.21 -11.45
CA ARG A 48 -2.26 13.62 -11.35
C ARG A 48 -3.22 14.48 -10.56
N SER A 49 -4.48 14.47 -11.00
CA SER A 49 -5.60 15.00 -10.24
C SER A 49 -6.20 13.89 -9.38
N ILE A 50 -6.20 14.07 -8.06
CA ILE A 50 -6.61 13.06 -7.08
C ILE A 50 -7.96 13.47 -6.48
N GLY A 51 -9.04 13.29 -7.24
CA GLY A 51 -10.40 13.59 -6.77
C GLY A 51 -10.51 14.94 -6.05
N ALA A 52 -11.04 14.93 -4.81
CA ALA A 52 -11.19 16.14 -3.99
C ALA A 52 -9.86 16.69 -3.41
N LEU A 53 -8.75 15.95 -3.49
CA LEU A 53 -7.44 16.40 -3.04
C LEU A 53 -6.75 17.30 -4.07
N GLY A 54 -7.29 17.43 -5.29
CA GLY A 54 -6.78 18.34 -6.32
C GLY A 54 -5.57 17.80 -7.08
N ASN A 55 -4.83 18.70 -7.74
CA ASN A 55 -3.69 18.37 -8.58
C ASN A 55 -2.40 18.29 -7.77
N HIS A 56 -1.62 17.25 -7.99
CA HIS A 56 -0.34 17.01 -7.32
C HIS A 56 0.72 16.54 -8.32
N VAL A 57 1.98 16.89 -8.02
CA VAL A 57 3.17 16.37 -8.70
C VAL A 57 3.88 15.44 -7.74
N PHE A 58 4.18 14.23 -8.21
CA PHE A 58 4.92 13.22 -7.48
C PHE A 58 6.28 13.04 -8.17
N ASP A 59 7.36 13.19 -7.41
CA ASP A 59 8.72 12.98 -7.92
C ASP A 59 9.01 11.50 -8.22
N THR A 60 10.18 11.24 -8.81
CA THR A 60 10.68 9.87 -8.92
C THR A 60 10.98 9.28 -7.55
N GLY A 61 10.75 7.98 -7.36
CA GLY A 61 11.08 7.31 -6.11
C GLY A 61 10.10 6.22 -5.71
N MET A 62 10.16 5.84 -4.44
CA MET A 62 9.33 4.79 -3.86
C MET A 62 8.17 5.39 -3.07
N TYR A 63 7.00 4.78 -3.22
CA TYR A 63 5.77 5.19 -2.58
C TYR A 63 5.08 3.99 -1.93
N PHE A 64 4.53 4.21 -0.74
CA PHE A 64 3.76 3.22 0.02
C PHE A 64 2.32 3.66 0.11
N TYR A 65 1.40 2.72 -0.08
CA TYR A 65 -0.01 2.89 0.26
C TYR A 65 -0.43 1.80 1.23
N VAL A 66 -0.88 2.19 2.43
CA VAL A 66 -1.37 1.26 3.45
C VAL A 66 -2.89 1.18 3.37
N GLY A 67 -3.43 -0.03 3.29
CA GLY A 67 -4.87 -0.24 3.17
C GLY A 67 -5.40 -1.41 3.99
N SER A 68 -6.68 -1.32 4.33
CA SER A 68 -7.42 -2.31 5.11
C SER A 68 -8.25 -3.24 4.21
N ALA A 69 -8.26 -4.51 4.58
CA ALA A 69 -8.97 -5.60 3.95
C ALA A 69 -9.98 -6.27 4.90
N PHE A 70 -10.54 -5.53 5.87
CA PHE A 70 -11.56 -6.06 6.80
C PHE A 70 -13.00 -6.08 6.23
N GLY A 71 -13.21 -5.49 5.06
CA GLY A 71 -14.49 -5.55 4.35
C GLY A 71 -14.85 -6.95 3.84
N THR A 72 -16.07 -7.12 3.33
CA THR A 72 -16.59 -8.42 2.85
C THR A 72 -15.72 -9.08 1.76
N GLY A 73 -15.04 -8.30 0.93
CA GLY A 73 -14.13 -8.80 -0.11
C GLY A 73 -12.72 -9.18 0.37
N GLY A 74 -12.34 -8.87 1.60
CA GLY A 74 -11.01 -9.23 2.10
C GLY A 74 -9.87 -8.66 1.25
N PHE A 75 -8.82 -9.44 1.07
CA PHE A 75 -7.65 -9.07 0.26
C PHE A 75 -7.89 -9.08 -1.26
N SER A 76 -9.07 -9.44 -1.78
CA SER A 76 -9.40 -9.23 -3.21
C SER A 76 -9.30 -7.76 -3.63
N ARG A 77 -9.29 -6.84 -2.67
CA ARG A 77 -8.93 -5.43 -2.88
C ARG A 77 -7.58 -5.25 -3.57
N ILE A 78 -6.59 -6.08 -3.23
CA ILE A 78 -5.25 -6.04 -3.85
C ILE A 78 -5.36 -6.35 -5.35
N GLN A 79 -6.10 -7.39 -5.72
CA GLN A 79 -6.34 -7.76 -7.12
C GLN A 79 -7.06 -6.65 -7.88
N ARG A 80 -8.02 -5.98 -7.23
CA ARG A 80 -8.67 -4.82 -7.82
C ARG A 80 -7.70 -3.68 -8.10
N HIS A 81 -6.80 -3.34 -7.16
CA HIS A 81 -5.78 -2.32 -7.40
C HIS A 81 -4.87 -2.67 -8.59
N ILE A 82 -4.43 -3.93 -8.67
CA ILE A 82 -3.63 -4.44 -9.80
C ILE A 82 -4.41 -4.30 -11.12
N SER A 83 -5.66 -4.77 -11.14
CA SER A 83 -6.53 -4.68 -12.33
C SER A 83 -6.74 -3.24 -12.79
N VAL A 84 -6.91 -2.31 -11.85
CA VAL A 84 -7.07 -0.88 -12.15
C VAL A 84 -5.77 -0.26 -12.65
N ALA A 85 -4.63 -0.63 -12.08
CA ALA A 85 -3.32 -0.17 -12.55
C ALA A 85 -3.02 -0.62 -14.00
N ASN A 86 -3.49 -1.81 -14.36
CA ASN A 86 -3.30 -2.39 -15.69
C ASN A 86 -4.38 -1.98 -16.72
N SER A 87 -5.42 -1.23 -16.31
CA SER A 87 -6.57 -0.91 -17.16
C SER A 87 -6.87 0.59 -17.18
N ASP A 88 -6.72 1.24 -18.35
CA ASP A 88 -7.09 2.64 -18.58
C ASP A 88 -8.61 2.93 -18.43
N ARG A 89 -9.44 1.89 -18.28
CA ARG A 89 -10.91 2.00 -18.17
C ARG A 89 -11.45 1.64 -16.77
N GLY A 90 -10.58 1.37 -15.80
CA GLY A 90 -10.99 1.02 -14.44
C GLY A 90 -11.60 2.22 -13.72
N VAL A 91 -12.75 2.05 -13.07
CA VAL A 91 -13.32 3.10 -12.21
C VAL A 91 -12.45 3.23 -10.95
N SER A 92 -11.80 4.38 -10.80
CA SER A 92 -11.03 4.73 -9.59
C SER A 92 -11.97 4.80 -8.39
N HIS A 93 -11.74 3.95 -7.39
CA HIS A 93 -12.54 3.90 -6.16
C HIS A 93 -11.76 4.44 -4.96
N TRP A 94 -10.45 4.26 -4.95
CA TRP A 94 -9.56 4.78 -3.92
C TRP A 94 -8.60 5.82 -4.49
N HIS A 95 -8.11 6.73 -3.65
CA HIS A 95 -7.17 7.76 -4.11
C HIS A 95 -5.93 7.17 -4.81
N ILE A 96 -5.45 6.01 -4.36
CA ILE A 96 -4.29 5.34 -4.97
C ILE A 96 -4.55 4.90 -6.42
N ASP A 97 -5.80 4.59 -6.79
CA ASP A 97 -6.17 4.14 -8.13
C ASP A 97 -5.88 5.22 -9.18
N TYR A 98 -6.05 6.51 -8.83
CA TYR A 98 -5.74 7.63 -9.72
C TYR A 98 -4.25 7.74 -10.05
N ILE A 99 -3.39 7.36 -9.11
CA ILE A 99 -1.94 7.35 -9.32
C ILE A 99 -1.55 6.09 -10.09
N ALA A 100 -2.10 4.93 -9.69
CA ALA A 100 -1.75 3.62 -10.23
C ALA A 100 -2.04 3.46 -11.73
N GLN A 101 -2.99 4.22 -12.29
CA GLN A 101 -3.25 4.26 -13.74
C GLN A 101 -2.17 4.97 -14.57
N SER A 102 -1.13 5.53 -13.93
CA SER A 102 -0.02 6.14 -14.66
C SER A 102 1.01 5.11 -15.10
N SER A 103 1.36 5.08 -16.39
CA SER A 103 2.49 4.28 -16.89
C SER A 103 3.84 4.66 -16.27
N ALA A 104 3.94 5.86 -15.68
CA ALA A 104 5.13 6.35 -14.99
C ALA A 104 5.38 5.68 -13.62
N ILE A 105 4.36 5.03 -13.05
CA ILE A 105 4.43 4.32 -11.78
C ILE A 105 4.19 2.83 -11.97
N GLN A 106 4.94 2.01 -11.25
CA GLN A 106 4.81 0.56 -11.29
C GLN A 106 4.60 0.03 -9.88
N LEU A 107 3.60 -0.84 -9.67
CA LEU A 107 3.53 -1.66 -8.47
C LEU A 107 4.64 -2.72 -8.52
N ILE A 108 5.52 -2.75 -7.53
CA ILE A 108 6.72 -3.63 -7.54
C ILE A 108 6.74 -4.65 -6.40
N ASP A 109 5.94 -4.43 -5.35
CA ASP A 109 5.93 -5.31 -4.18
C ASP A 109 4.66 -5.08 -3.37
N ILE A 110 4.24 -6.11 -2.65
CA ILE A 110 3.05 -6.08 -1.81
C ILE A 110 3.38 -6.76 -0.49
N LEU A 111 3.14 -6.08 0.62
CA LEU A 111 3.14 -6.71 1.93
C LEU A 111 1.70 -7.03 2.32
N VAL A 112 1.46 -8.25 2.76
CA VAL A 112 0.20 -8.65 3.38
C VAL A 112 0.45 -9.01 4.85
N VAL A 113 -0.39 -8.49 5.74
CA VAL A 113 -0.41 -8.84 7.16
C VAL A 113 -1.80 -9.37 7.53
N PRO A 114 -2.00 -10.70 7.50
CA PRO A 114 -3.29 -11.30 7.81
C PRO A 114 -3.69 -11.05 9.27
N LYS A 115 -5.00 -10.93 9.53
CA LYS A 115 -5.63 -10.86 10.87
C LYS A 115 -5.16 -9.70 11.76
N TRP A 116 -4.41 -8.75 11.22
CA TRP A 116 -3.95 -7.59 11.97
C TRP A 116 -4.72 -6.34 11.52
N ASP A 117 -5.41 -5.69 12.46
CA ASP A 117 -6.12 -4.43 12.24
C ASP A 117 -5.23 -3.24 12.63
N GLY A 118 -4.18 -3.04 11.82
CA GLY A 118 -3.07 -2.13 12.13
C GLY A 118 -2.79 -1.07 11.08
N GLU A 119 -3.76 -0.74 10.22
CA GLU A 119 -3.58 0.15 9.07
C GLU A 119 -3.04 1.52 9.52
N CYS A 120 -3.75 2.15 10.46
CA CYS A 120 -3.37 3.43 11.05
C CYS A 120 -2.04 3.35 11.82
N ALA A 121 -1.78 2.22 12.51
CA ALA A 121 -0.56 2.03 13.28
C ALA A 121 0.68 1.95 12.35
N LEU A 122 0.59 1.19 11.26
CA LEU A 122 1.65 1.09 10.26
C LEU A 122 1.86 2.41 9.53
N ALA A 123 0.79 3.07 9.08
CA ALA A 123 0.89 4.38 8.44
C ALA A 123 1.57 5.41 9.35
N SER A 124 1.17 5.45 10.64
CA SER A 124 1.79 6.34 11.64
C SER A 124 3.29 6.03 11.83
N ALA A 125 3.65 4.76 11.99
CA ALA A 125 5.05 4.37 12.14
C ALA A 125 5.91 4.68 10.91
N LEU A 126 5.35 4.60 9.70
CA LEU A 126 6.05 5.04 8.49
C LEU A 126 6.28 6.55 8.48
N HIS A 127 5.34 7.36 8.95
CA HIS A 127 5.52 8.82 9.06
C HIS A 127 6.53 9.26 10.13
N THR A 128 6.88 8.40 11.10
CA THR A 128 7.96 8.69 12.07
C THR A 128 9.35 8.27 11.56
N SER A 129 9.42 7.64 10.39
CA SER A 129 10.68 7.29 9.73
C SER A 129 11.42 8.53 9.26
N PRO A 130 12.74 8.67 9.52
CA PRO A 130 13.55 9.70 8.86
C PRO A 130 13.65 9.49 7.34
N ASP A 131 13.43 8.26 6.88
CA ASP A 131 13.49 7.88 5.46
C ASP A 131 12.18 8.13 4.70
N CYS A 132 11.17 8.69 5.36
CA CYS A 132 9.84 8.89 4.77
C CYS A 132 9.35 10.34 4.85
N ALA A 133 8.51 10.71 3.88
CA ALA A 133 7.81 11.96 3.82
C ALA A 133 6.32 11.76 3.49
N THR A 134 5.53 12.81 3.68
CA THR A 134 4.10 12.82 3.35
C THR A 134 3.87 13.67 2.10
N PRO A 135 3.74 13.06 0.91
CA PRO A 135 3.60 13.83 -0.33
C PRO A 135 2.24 14.54 -0.41
N VAL A 136 1.17 13.91 0.09
CA VAL A 136 -0.19 14.47 0.07
C VAL A 136 -0.87 14.20 1.40
N THR A 137 -1.26 15.27 2.10
CA THR A 137 -1.99 15.16 3.37
C THR A 137 -3.42 14.67 3.13
N LYS A 138 -3.95 13.87 4.06
CA LYS A 138 -5.26 13.20 4.02
C LYS A 138 -5.47 12.17 2.89
N PHE A 139 -4.43 11.85 2.13
CA PHE A 139 -4.50 10.81 1.12
C PHE A 139 -4.81 9.45 1.74
N GLY A 140 -5.94 8.86 1.36
CA GLY A 140 -6.40 7.55 1.87
C GLY A 140 -6.78 7.56 3.36
N ALA A 141 -6.93 8.73 3.98
CA ALA A 141 -7.18 8.91 5.42
C ALA A 141 -8.44 9.77 5.66
N THR A 142 -9.48 9.57 4.86
CA THR A 142 -10.72 10.36 4.90
C THR A 142 -11.60 10.01 6.10
N ASP A 143 -11.57 8.76 6.54
CA ASP A 143 -12.34 8.20 7.67
C ASP A 143 -11.52 8.10 8.96
N CYS A 144 -10.27 8.58 8.98
CA CYS A 144 -9.40 8.54 10.15
C CYS A 144 -8.62 9.85 10.38
N GLN A 145 -7.94 9.92 11.52
CA GLN A 145 -7.14 11.09 11.91
C GLN A 145 -5.68 11.03 11.43
N CYS A 146 -5.30 10.00 10.66
CA CYS A 146 -3.95 9.88 10.15
C CYS A 146 -3.57 11.06 9.24
N LYS A 147 -2.27 11.34 9.20
CA LYS A 147 -1.69 12.36 8.31
C LYS A 147 -1.94 12.01 6.84
N ALA A 148 -1.66 10.76 6.48
CA ALA A 148 -2.01 10.12 5.21
C ALA A 148 -1.73 8.61 5.33
N HIS A 149 -2.37 7.80 4.50
CA HIS A 149 -1.97 6.40 4.28
C HIS A 149 -1.09 6.23 3.04
N PHE A 150 -0.80 7.33 2.35
CA PHE A 150 0.16 7.41 1.26
C PHE A 150 1.43 8.11 1.72
N ILE A 151 2.56 7.44 1.56
CA ILE A 151 3.86 7.84 2.10
C ILE A 151 4.89 7.75 0.97
N GLN A 152 5.80 8.72 0.88
CA GLN A 152 6.95 8.66 -0.01
C GLN A 152 8.17 8.21 0.80
N GLN A 153 8.94 7.27 0.30
CA GLN A 153 10.28 7.02 0.81
C GLN A 153 11.25 7.95 0.08
N VAL A 154 11.98 8.76 0.85
CA VAL A 154 12.88 9.81 0.35
C VAL A 154 14.34 9.37 0.28
N SER A 155 14.72 8.31 1.00
CA SER A 155 16.07 7.72 0.95
C SER A 155 16.11 6.54 -0.02
N SER A 156 17.03 6.55 -0.99
CA SER A 156 17.27 5.44 -1.91
C SER A 156 18.25 4.39 -1.38
N ASP A 157 18.95 4.70 -0.29
CA ASP A 157 20.05 3.87 0.23
C ASP A 157 19.55 2.68 1.07
N VAL A 158 18.30 2.73 1.52
CA VAL A 158 17.65 1.70 2.32
C VAL A 158 16.59 1.01 1.47
N SER A 159 16.54 -0.32 1.49
CA SER A 159 15.49 -1.03 0.75
C SER A 159 14.10 -0.74 1.33
N HIS A 160 13.07 -0.70 0.49
CA HIS A 160 11.69 -0.46 0.95
C HIS A 160 11.23 -1.50 1.97
N ARG A 161 11.65 -2.77 1.79
CA ARG A 161 11.34 -3.85 2.73
C ARG A 161 11.94 -3.57 4.10
N GLU A 162 13.20 -3.15 4.16
CA GLU A 162 13.88 -2.81 5.41
C GLU A 162 13.22 -1.62 6.12
N VAL A 163 12.87 -0.55 5.38
CA VAL A 163 12.13 0.59 5.95
C VAL A 163 10.84 0.11 6.61
N VAL A 164 10.03 -0.68 5.90
CA VAL A 164 8.74 -1.18 6.39
C VAL A 164 8.91 -2.19 7.54
N ASP A 165 9.79 -3.18 7.41
CA ASP A 165 10.02 -4.21 8.41
C ASP A 165 10.54 -3.63 9.73
N ALA A 166 11.45 -2.65 9.67
CA ALA A 166 11.93 -1.96 10.87
C ALA A 166 10.82 -1.15 11.57
N ARG A 167 9.80 -0.66 10.85
CA ARG A 167 8.64 0.01 11.46
C ARG A 167 7.66 -0.99 12.06
N ILE A 168 7.42 -2.11 11.38
CA ILE A 168 6.61 -3.21 11.93
C ILE A 168 7.19 -3.70 13.26
N GLN A 169 8.51 -3.90 13.33
CA GLN A 169 9.19 -4.33 14.56
C GLN A 169 9.03 -3.36 15.75
N ARG A 170 8.80 -2.07 15.50
CA ARG A 170 8.59 -1.06 16.56
C ARG A 170 7.14 -0.97 17.04
N ILE A 171 6.21 -1.54 16.27
CA ILE A 171 4.79 -1.61 16.65
C ILE A 171 4.54 -2.87 17.53
N LEU A 172 5.48 -3.81 17.53
CA LEU A 172 5.54 -4.99 18.41
C LEU A 172 5.94 -4.62 19.84
#